data_AF-H3NSI8-F1
#
_entry.id   AF-H3NSI8-F1
#
_cell.length_a   1.000
_cell.length_b   1.000
_cell.length_c   1.000
_cell.angle_alpha   90.00
_cell.angle_beta   90.00
_cell.angle_gamma   90.00
#
_symmetry.space_group_name_H-M   'P 1'
#
loop_
_entity.id
_entity.type
_entity.pdbx_description
1 polymer ?
#
loop_
_entity_poly.entity_id
_entity_poly.type
_entity_poly.pdbx_seq_one_letter_code
_entity_poly.pdbx_strand_id
1 'polypeptide(L)'
;MLDYLQHDGGREDAGFRGRADCVVRAICLITGESYTHVRQDLSYLQKKMTGGLYPSIADGVMTPVHYLYLTSKGWELTLTKGTYLTDIPREGDHIAVIPRHMMAVRDGTVWDSWDSRFSRRTKNGYPRLLGYYTPPQ
;
A
#
# COMPACT_ATOMS: atom_id res chain seq x y z
N MET A 1 3.12 2.20 -20.33
CA MET A 1 2.95 3.08 -19.16
C MET A 1 1.96 2.41 -18.21
N LEU A 2 2.01 2.63 -16.90
CA LEU A 2 0.91 2.20 -16.02
C LEU A 2 -0.22 3.21 -16.14
N ASP A 3 -1.48 2.79 -16.08
CA ASP A 3 -2.62 3.70 -16.03
C ASP A 3 -2.83 4.23 -14.61
N TYR A 4 -3.71 5.22 -14.45
CA TYR A 4 -4.05 5.79 -13.15
C TYR A 4 -5.55 5.98 -13.01
N LEU A 5 -6.07 5.50 -11.89
CA LEU A 5 -7.41 5.78 -11.43
C LEU A 5 -7.35 6.41 -10.05
N GLN A 6 -7.96 7.59 -9.92
CA GLN A 6 -8.09 8.23 -8.63
C GLN A 6 -9.13 7.50 -7.78
N HIS A 7 -8.70 6.93 -6.65
CA HIS A 7 -9.58 6.21 -5.74
C HIS A 7 -9.07 6.32 -4.29
N ASP A 8 -9.97 6.59 -3.35
CA ASP A 8 -9.61 6.80 -1.92
C ASP A 8 -9.64 5.50 -1.09
N GLY A 9 -10.04 4.40 -1.70
CA GLY A 9 -10.10 3.07 -1.10
C GLY A 9 -11.27 2.86 -0.13
N GLY A 10 -12.32 3.69 -0.22
CA GLY A 10 -13.48 3.64 0.69
C GLY A 10 -13.22 4.33 2.02
N ARG A 11 -12.23 5.22 2.07
CA ARG A 11 -11.82 5.92 3.28
C ARG A 11 -12.86 6.94 3.73
N GLU A 12 -13.38 7.72 2.78
CA GLU A 12 -14.42 8.72 3.03
C GLU A 12 -15.72 8.03 3.45
N ASP A 13 -16.11 6.96 2.76
CA ASP A 13 -17.29 6.15 3.09
C ASP A 13 -17.20 5.55 4.49
N ALA A 14 -16.01 5.20 4.95
CA ALA A 14 -15.75 4.73 6.31
C ALA A 14 -15.71 5.86 7.36
N GLY A 15 -15.98 7.11 6.97
CA GLY A 15 -16.12 8.27 7.85
C GLY A 15 -14.81 9.00 8.19
N PHE A 16 -13.70 8.70 7.51
CA PHE A 16 -12.40 9.33 7.78
C PHE A 16 -12.17 10.58 6.89
N ARG A 17 -11.62 11.65 7.46
CA ARG A 17 -11.34 12.93 6.76
C ARG A 17 -9.88 13.08 6.33
N GLY A 18 -9.61 13.78 5.23
CA GLY A 18 -8.25 14.05 4.73
C GLY A 18 -7.69 13.00 3.76
N ARG A 19 -6.39 13.11 3.43
CA ARG A 19 -5.68 12.25 2.45
C ARG A 19 -4.52 11.51 3.11
N ALA A 20 -4.82 10.48 3.90
CA ALA A 20 -3.86 9.67 4.67
C ALA A 20 -4.19 8.17 4.58
N ASP A 21 -3.35 7.33 5.18
CA ASP A 21 -3.51 5.87 5.26
C ASP A 21 -3.24 5.08 3.95
N CYS A 22 -2.17 5.42 3.21
CA CYS A 22 -1.86 4.73 1.94
C CYS A 22 -1.81 3.20 2.04
N VAL A 23 -1.30 2.68 3.17
CA VAL A 23 -1.25 1.24 3.42
C VAL A 23 -2.66 0.64 3.54
N VAL A 24 -3.55 1.26 4.31
CA VAL A 24 -4.94 0.78 4.50
C VAL A 24 -5.67 0.82 3.16
N ARG A 25 -5.60 1.95 2.44
CA ARG A 25 -6.26 2.12 1.13
C ARG A 25 -5.82 1.05 0.15
N ALA A 26 -4.52 0.84 0.00
CA ALA A 26 -3.97 -0.13 -0.94
C ALA A 26 -4.44 -1.56 -0.63
N ILE A 27 -4.47 -1.94 0.66
CA ILE A 27 -5.00 -3.24 1.08
C ILE A 27 -6.49 -3.35 0.73
N CYS A 28 -7.31 -2.39 1.14
CA CYS A 28 -8.77 -2.46 0.92
C CYS A 28 -9.14 -2.50 -0.57
N LEU A 29 -8.41 -1.74 -1.41
CA LEU A 29 -8.61 -1.70 -2.85
C LEU A 29 -8.34 -3.05 -3.54
N ILE A 30 -7.40 -3.82 -3.01
CA ILE A 30 -7.02 -5.12 -3.56
C ILE A 30 -7.85 -6.24 -2.95
N THR A 31 -8.04 -6.24 -1.62
CA THR A 31 -8.70 -7.34 -0.92
C THR A 31 -10.23 -7.21 -0.88
N GLY A 32 -10.77 -6.01 -1.10
CA GLY A 32 -12.18 -5.70 -0.87
C GLY A 32 -12.57 -5.72 0.61
N GLU A 33 -11.60 -5.81 1.54
CA GLU A 33 -11.87 -5.82 2.97
C GLU A 33 -12.39 -4.46 3.46
N SER A 34 -13.15 -4.49 4.56
CA SER A 34 -13.65 -3.29 5.22
C SER A 34 -12.51 -2.39 5.68
N TYR A 35 -12.58 -1.11 5.28
CA TYR A 35 -11.62 -0.08 5.66
C TYR A 35 -11.41 -0.01 7.17
N THR A 36 -12.51 -0.01 7.93
CA THR A 36 -12.48 0.07 9.40
C THR A 36 -11.77 -1.14 10.00
N HIS A 37 -12.03 -2.35 9.49
CA HIS A 37 -11.39 -3.57 9.99
C HIS A 37 -9.89 -3.57 9.71
N VAL A 38 -9.47 -3.33 8.46
CA VAL A 38 -8.05 -3.28 8.07
C VAL A 38 -7.31 -2.23 8.91
N ARG A 39 -7.92 -1.05 9.09
CA ARG A 39 -7.35 0.02 9.90
C ARG A 39 -7.19 -0.36 11.38
N GLN A 40 -8.19 -1.02 11.95
CA GLN A 40 -8.15 -1.49 13.34
C GLN A 40 -7.08 -2.55 13.56
N ASP A 41 -6.99 -3.54 12.66
CA ASP A 41 -5.98 -4.59 12.72
C ASP A 41 -4.56 -4.04 12.67
N LEU A 42 -4.28 -3.16 11.71
CA LEU A 42 -2.97 -2.54 11.56
C LEU A 42 -2.63 -1.65 12.77
N SER A 43 -3.61 -0.92 13.31
CA SER A 43 -3.42 -0.11 14.51
C SER A 43 -3.12 -0.99 15.74
N TYR A 44 -3.81 -2.11 15.88
CA TYR A 44 -3.56 -3.09 16.94
C TYR A 44 -2.16 -3.70 16.82
N LEU A 45 -1.77 -4.14 15.61
CA LEU A 45 -0.45 -4.71 15.35
C LEU A 45 0.66 -3.70 15.62
N GLN A 46 0.54 -2.45 15.15
CA GLN A 46 1.53 -1.41 15.42
C GLN A 46 1.67 -1.13 16.92
N LYS A 47 0.55 -0.99 17.64
CA LYS A 47 0.56 -0.81 19.09
C LYS A 47 1.25 -1.98 19.79
N LYS A 48 0.94 -3.22 19.39
CA LYS A 48 1.56 -4.43 19.96
C LYS A 48 3.06 -4.49 19.71
N MET A 49 3.50 -4.24 18.47
CA MET A 49 4.91 -4.32 18.07
C MET A 49 5.77 -3.22 18.70
N THR A 50 5.17 -2.07 19.02
CA THR A 50 5.89 -0.92 19.60
C THR A 50 5.77 -0.86 21.12
N GLY A 51 5.14 -1.86 21.76
CA GLY A 51 4.88 -1.85 23.20
C GLY A 51 3.99 -0.68 23.65
N GLY A 52 3.19 -0.12 22.73
CA GLY A 52 2.37 1.06 22.97
C GLY A 52 3.03 2.41 22.71
N LEU A 53 4.31 2.46 22.31
CA LEU A 53 4.99 3.73 21.99
C LEU A 53 4.35 4.44 20.80
N TYR A 54 3.85 3.69 19.82
CA TYR A 54 3.10 4.22 18.68
C TYR A 54 1.68 3.60 18.69
N PRO A 55 0.73 4.18 19.45
CA PRO A 55 -0.57 3.56 19.69
C PRO A 55 -1.54 3.70 18.51
N SER A 56 -1.21 4.53 17.52
CA SER A 56 -2.07 4.81 16.36
C SER A 56 -1.27 4.74 15.06
N ILE A 57 -1.99 4.57 13.94
CA ILE A 57 -1.44 4.61 12.58
C ILE A 57 -1.79 5.90 11.83
N ALA A 58 -2.21 6.96 12.55
CA ALA A 58 -2.57 8.24 11.93
C ALA A 58 -1.40 8.87 11.14
N ASP A 59 -0.17 8.63 11.60
CA ASP A 59 1.07 9.09 10.96
C ASP A 59 1.64 8.06 9.96
N GLY A 60 0.88 7.01 9.66
CA GLY A 60 1.27 5.92 8.79
C GLY A 60 1.49 4.59 9.52
N VAL A 61 1.65 3.56 8.69
CA VAL A 61 1.89 2.19 9.13
C VAL A 61 3.36 1.87 8.92
N MET A 62 4.05 1.41 9.96
CA MET A 62 5.46 1.03 9.88
C MET A 62 5.66 -0.17 8.94
N THR A 63 6.80 -0.21 8.24
CA THR A 63 7.10 -1.29 7.29
C THR A 63 7.00 -2.70 7.88
N PRO A 64 7.54 -2.96 9.08
CA PRO A 64 7.40 -4.28 9.71
C PRO A 64 5.94 -4.66 9.99
N VAL A 65 5.06 -3.69 10.23
CA VAL A 65 3.64 -3.93 10.57
C VAL A 65 2.87 -4.40 9.34
N HIS A 66 2.96 -3.68 8.21
CA HIS A 66 2.25 -4.10 7.00
C HIS A 66 2.83 -5.39 6.41
N TYR A 67 4.15 -5.61 6.55
CA TYR A 67 4.78 -6.87 6.19
C TYR A 67 4.20 -8.03 6.98
N LEU A 68 4.16 -7.93 8.32
CA LEU A 68 3.61 -8.97 9.17
C LEU A 68 2.13 -9.22 8.88
N TYR A 69 1.34 -8.16 8.70
CA TYR A 69 -0.08 -8.26 8.41
C TYR A 69 -0.35 -9.06 7.12
N LEU A 70 0.28 -8.66 6.01
CA LEU A 70 0.07 -9.30 4.71
C LEU A 70 0.61 -10.73 4.69
N THR A 71 1.83 -10.95 5.16
CA THR A 71 2.43 -12.30 5.17
C THR A 71 1.67 -13.27 6.08
N SER A 72 1.11 -12.81 7.21
CA SER A 72 0.25 -13.65 8.06
C SER A 72 -1.04 -14.12 7.37
N LYS A 73 -1.46 -13.42 6.31
CA LYS A 73 -2.62 -13.73 5.47
C LYS A 73 -2.23 -14.50 4.19
N GLY A 74 -0.99 -14.96 4.08
CA GLY A 74 -0.51 -15.72 2.92
C GLY A 74 -0.10 -14.88 1.72
N TRP A 75 -0.04 -13.55 1.85
CA TRP A 75 0.51 -12.70 0.80
C TRP A 75 2.02 -12.87 0.71
N GLU A 76 2.53 -12.96 -0.51
CA GLU A 76 3.96 -13.12 -0.75
C GLU A 76 4.58 -11.77 -1.11
N LEU A 77 5.71 -11.43 -0.49
CA LEU A 77 6.46 -10.22 -0.81
C LEU A 77 7.58 -10.55 -1.80
N THR A 78 7.52 -9.95 -2.99
CA THR A 78 8.65 -9.93 -3.92
C THR A 78 9.44 -8.65 -3.73
N LEU A 79 10.67 -8.76 -3.22
CA LEU A 79 11.59 -7.63 -3.11
C LEU A 79 12.24 -7.33 -4.46
N THR A 80 12.39 -6.05 -4.77
CA THR A 80 13.00 -5.62 -6.02
C THR A 80 14.24 -4.76 -5.80
N LYS A 81 15.23 -4.90 -6.69
CA LYS A 81 16.49 -4.14 -6.62
C LYS A 81 16.78 -3.52 -7.98
N GLY A 82 16.99 -2.20 -7.99
CA GLY A 82 17.34 -1.46 -9.20
C GLY A 82 16.18 -1.23 -10.17
N THR A 83 14.95 -1.54 -9.78
CA THR A 83 13.73 -1.38 -10.59
C THR A 83 12.95 -0.13 -10.18
N TYR A 84 12.04 0.24 -11.06
CA TYR A 84 11.11 1.36 -10.90
C TYR A 84 9.67 0.85 -10.89
N LEU A 85 8.73 1.68 -10.43
CA LEU A 85 7.32 1.31 -10.36
C LEU A 85 6.77 0.83 -11.71
N THR A 86 7.26 1.36 -12.83
CA THR A 86 6.86 0.93 -14.18
C THR A 86 7.24 -0.50 -14.54
N ASP A 87 8.14 -1.11 -13.78
CA ASP A 87 8.66 -2.46 -14.01
C ASP A 87 7.87 -3.52 -13.21
N ILE A 88 6.85 -3.11 -12.44
CA ILE A 88 5.95 -4.04 -11.75
C ILE A 88 5.21 -4.93 -12.77
N PRO A 89 4.92 -6.21 -12.46
CA PRO A 89 4.04 -7.03 -13.30
C PRO A 89 2.73 -6.32 -13.60
N ARG A 90 2.31 -6.40 -14.87
CA ARG A 90 1.10 -5.72 -15.36
C ARG A 90 -0.16 -6.53 -15.14
N GLU A 91 -0.05 -7.85 -15.06
CA GLU A 91 -1.19 -8.73 -14.94
C GLU A 91 -1.50 -8.99 -13.47
N GLY A 92 -2.79 -9.01 -13.13
CA GLY A 92 -3.27 -9.31 -11.80
C GLY A 92 -3.18 -8.15 -10.82
N ASP A 93 -3.46 -8.50 -9.57
CA ASP A 93 -3.55 -7.57 -8.45
C ASP A 93 -2.26 -7.58 -7.63
N HIS A 94 -1.69 -6.40 -7.42
CA HIS A 94 -0.47 -6.20 -6.65
C HIS A 94 -0.62 -5.06 -5.66
N ILE A 95 0.04 -5.18 -4.52
CA ILE A 95 0.26 -4.07 -3.60
C ILE A 95 1.70 -3.60 -3.76
N ALA A 96 1.91 -2.46 -4.43
CA ALA A 96 3.24 -1.95 -4.71
C ALA A 96 3.79 -1.09 -3.57
N VAL A 97 5.06 -1.28 -3.24
CA VAL A 97 5.77 -0.53 -2.19
C VAL A 97 6.85 0.36 -2.82
N ILE A 98 6.73 1.67 -2.60
CA ILE A 98 7.75 2.67 -2.98
C ILE A 98 8.21 3.42 -1.70
N PRO A 99 9.26 4.26 -1.76
CA PRO A 99 9.71 4.99 -0.58
C PRO A 99 8.59 5.83 0.06
N ARG A 100 8.25 5.50 1.31
CA ARG A 100 7.21 6.16 2.14
C ARG A 100 5.79 6.11 1.57
N HIS A 101 5.49 5.17 0.66
CA HIS A 101 4.15 5.07 0.08
C HIS A 101 3.83 3.66 -0.41
N MET A 102 2.55 3.29 -0.37
CA MET A 102 2.03 2.01 -0.83
C MET A 102 0.78 2.27 -1.68
N MET A 103 0.61 1.52 -2.77
CA MET A 103 -0.55 1.69 -3.67
C MET A 103 -1.04 0.34 -4.18
N ALA A 104 -2.33 0.31 -4.54
CA ALA A 104 -2.92 -0.80 -5.26
C ALA A 104 -2.57 -0.68 -6.75
N VAL A 105 -2.16 -1.78 -7.36
CA VAL A 105 -1.95 -1.90 -8.81
C VAL A 105 -2.80 -3.07 -9.29
N ARG A 106 -3.77 -2.78 -10.16
CA ARG A 106 -4.75 -3.75 -10.68
C ARG A 106 -4.68 -3.75 -12.19
N ASP A 107 -4.28 -4.86 -12.79
CA ASP A 107 -4.14 -5.03 -14.24
C ASP A 107 -3.42 -3.82 -14.90
N GLY A 108 -2.28 -3.44 -14.33
CA GLY A 108 -1.43 -2.36 -14.85
C GLY A 108 -1.95 -0.95 -14.56
N THR A 109 -3.01 -0.80 -13.78
CA THR A 109 -3.58 0.49 -13.34
C THR A 109 -3.25 0.76 -11.89
N VAL A 110 -2.69 1.93 -11.59
CA VAL A 110 -2.49 2.40 -10.20
C VAL A 110 -3.78 2.99 -9.66
N TRP A 111 -4.27 2.43 -8.56
CA TRP A 111 -5.44 2.93 -7.82
C TRP A 111 -4.95 3.62 -6.55
N ASP A 112 -5.06 4.96 -6.50
CA ASP A 112 -4.65 5.74 -5.34
C ASP A 112 -5.32 7.13 -5.30
N SER A 113 -5.28 7.76 -4.13
CA SER A 113 -5.89 9.07 -3.85
C SER A 113 -5.21 10.24 -4.59
N TRP A 114 -3.99 10.04 -5.10
CA TRP A 114 -3.24 10.97 -5.94
C TRP A 114 -2.34 10.20 -6.91
N ASP A 115 -1.88 10.83 -7.99
CA ASP A 115 -1.08 10.16 -9.02
C ASP A 115 0.36 9.87 -8.55
N SER A 116 0.53 8.72 -7.90
CA SER A 116 1.80 8.26 -7.31
C SER A 116 2.78 7.61 -8.25
N ARG A 117 2.52 7.68 -9.56
CA ARG A 117 3.38 7.09 -10.58
C ARG A 117 4.65 7.87 -10.80
N PHE A 118 4.68 9.17 -10.48
CA PHE A 118 5.79 10.04 -10.83
C PHE A 118 6.64 10.46 -9.64
N SER A 119 7.94 10.64 -9.89
CA SER A 119 8.92 11.07 -8.91
C SER A 119 9.92 12.04 -9.52
N ARG A 120 10.06 13.21 -8.88
CA ARG A 120 11.12 14.18 -9.20
C ARG A 120 12.49 13.80 -8.61
N ARG A 121 12.55 12.73 -7.81
CA ARG A 121 13.76 12.31 -7.08
C ARG A 121 14.62 11.30 -7.84
N THR A 122 14.15 10.83 -8.99
CA THR A 122 14.79 9.79 -9.80
C THR A 122 15.02 10.32 -11.22
N LYS A 123 16.09 9.85 -11.86
CA LYS A 123 16.50 10.35 -13.19
C LYS A 123 15.46 10.08 -14.28
N ASN A 124 14.75 8.96 -14.19
CA ASN A 124 13.76 8.53 -15.19
C ASN A 124 12.33 9.00 -14.89
N GLY A 125 12.12 9.80 -13.83
CA GLY A 125 10.80 10.34 -13.50
C GLY A 125 9.85 9.38 -12.78
N TYR A 126 10.26 8.14 -12.47
CA TYR A 126 9.41 7.14 -11.78
C TYR A 126 10.00 6.77 -10.42
N PRO A 127 9.19 6.52 -9.38
CA PRO A 127 9.70 6.11 -8.07
C PRO A 127 10.35 4.73 -8.16
N ARG A 128 11.34 4.49 -7.30
CA ARG A 128 11.95 3.16 -7.15
C ARG A 128 10.93 2.21 -6.57
N LEU A 129 10.80 1.02 -7.16
CA LEU A 129 10.02 -0.06 -6.59
C LEU A 129 10.90 -0.75 -5.54
N LEU A 130 10.42 -0.81 -4.30
CA LEU A 130 11.11 -1.51 -3.21
C LEU A 130 10.70 -2.99 -3.16
N GLY A 131 9.46 -3.25 -3.55
CA GLY A 131 8.88 -4.57 -3.68
C GLY A 131 7.40 -4.45 -3.98
N TYR A 132 6.75 -5.60 -4.14
CA TYR A 132 5.30 -5.68 -4.28
C TYR A 132 4.80 -6.98 -3.66
N TYR A 133 3.57 -6.94 -3.15
CA TYR A 133 2.90 -8.14 -2.65
C TYR A 133 1.97 -8.73 -3.70
N THR A 134 1.96 -10.06 -3.80
CA THR A 134 1.02 -10.83 -4.60
C THR A 134 0.02 -11.57 -3.70
N PRO A 135 -1.25 -11.72 -4.14
CA PRO A 135 -2.27 -12.43 -3.37
C PRO A 135 -1.89 -13.91 -3.19
N PRO A 136 -2.41 -14.56 -2.13
CA PRO A 136 -2.28 -16.01 -1.96
C PRO A 136 -2.93 -16.75 -3.15
N GLN A 137 -2.33 -17.89 -3.55
CA GLN A 137 -2.85 -18.80 -4.58
C GLN A 137 -4.07 -19.59 -4.12
#